data_AF-A0A224YJX4-F1
#
_entry.id   AF-A0A224YJX4-F1
#
_cell.length_a   1.000
_cell.length_b   1.000
_cell.length_c   1.000
_cell.angle_alpha   90.00
_cell.angle_beta   90.00
_cell.angle_gamma   90.00
#
_symmetry.space_group_name_H-M   'P 1'
#
loop_
_entity.id
_entity.type
_entity.pdbx_description
1 polymer ?
#
loop_
_entity_poly.entity_id
_entity_poly.type
_entity_poly.pdbx_seq_one_letter_code
_entity_poly.pdbx_strand_id
1 'polypeptide(L)'
;MAHEVGHILGCLHDGESSPYGYQDIPGSENCPFTDGYMMSYLRKDKNTYKFSDCSITQMRETARLQTASCLYVKNYVSTTLKKYNYLPGEMMTRTQQCQNAFPSIKNAHYIEKYGVQDCSIRCGTSSKQTYSELKVLYLSDGTECKSRKGSKKYNCINGLCMKKRKSYGYDAVP
;
A
#
# COMPACT_ATOMS: atom_id res chain seq x y z
N MET A 1 5.45 2.04 -6.31
CA MET A 1 5.90 0.89 -7.13
C MET A 1 4.72 0.08 -7.61
N ALA A 2 3.94 -0.56 -6.74
CA ALA A 2 2.84 -1.44 -7.19
C ALA A 2 1.84 -0.78 -8.15
N HIS A 3 1.47 0.49 -7.93
CA HIS A 3 0.65 1.30 -8.85
C HIS A 3 1.25 1.35 -10.28
N GLU A 4 2.51 1.77 -10.40
CA GLU A 4 3.20 1.84 -11.71
C GLU A 4 3.40 0.47 -12.35
N VAL A 5 3.63 -0.57 -11.56
CA VAL A 5 3.68 -1.95 -12.07
C VAL A 5 2.30 -2.36 -12.60
N GLY A 6 1.21 -1.89 -11.99
CA GLY A 6 -0.14 -2.07 -12.52
C GLY A 6 -0.29 -1.44 -13.90
N HIS A 7 0.19 -0.21 -14.11
CA HIS A 7 0.20 0.41 -15.44
C HIS A 7 1.01 -0.39 -16.47
N ILE A 8 2.17 -0.93 -16.09
CA ILE A 8 2.97 -1.81 -16.96
C ILE A 8 2.17 -3.07 -17.35
N LEU A 9 1.31 -3.57 -16.45
CA LEU A 9 0.41 -4.70 -16.69
C LEU A 9 -0.93 -4.28 -17.34
N GLY A 10 -1.00 -3.07 -17.89
CA GLY A 10 -2.14 -2.57 -18.66
C GLY A 10 -3.31 -2.05 -17.83
N CYS A 11 -3.13 -1.82 -16.53
CA CYS A 11 -4.16 -1.13 -15.73
C CYS A 11 -4.25 0.34 -16.12
N LEU A 12 -5.49 0.81 -16.28
CA LEU A 12 -5.82 2.24 -16.25
C LEU A 12 -5.92 2.71 -14.80
N HIS A 13 -6.04 4.02 -14.57
CA HIS A 13 -6.59 4.46 -13.29
C HIS A 13 -8.03 3.98 -13.16
N ASP A 14 -8.48 3.71 -11.94
CA ASP A 14 -9.87 3.34 -11.69
C ASP A 14 -10.80 4.48 -12.13
N GLY A 15 -11.86 4.17 -12.89
CA GLY A 15 -12.84 5.14 -13.40
C GLY A 15 -12.53 5.72 -14.78
N GLU A 16 -11.43 5.30 -15.42
CA GLU A 16 -11.06 5.73 -16.75
C GLU A 16 -11.70 4.86 -17.85
N SER A 17 -12.05 5.50 -18.96
CA SER A 17 -12.48 4.78 -20.15
C SER A 17 -11.32 4.19 -20.94
N SER A 18 -11.56 3.05 -21.57
CA SER A 18 -10.58 2.43 -22.46
C SER A 18 -10.25 3.38 -23.62
N PRO A 19 -8.96 3.64 -23.91
CA PRO A 19 -8.59 4.46 -25.04
C PRO A 19 -9.03 3.78 -26.35
N TYR A 20 -9.62 4.57 -27.27
CA TYR A 20 -10.09 4.09 -28.57
C TYR A 20 -9.01 3.27 -29.31
N GLY A 21 -9.33 2.03 -29.69
CA GLY A 21 -8.46 1.17 -30.49
C GLY A 21 -7.83 -0.03 -29.76
N TYR A 22 -7.96 -0.14 -28.43
CA TYR A 22 -7.58 -1.34 -27.67
C TYR A 22 -8.79 -2.28 -27.57
N GLN A 23 -9.04 -3.09 -28.60
CA GLN A 23 -10.33 -3.77 -28.75
C GLN A 23 -10.62 -4.91 -27.75
N ASP A 24 -9.66 -5.33 -26.92
CA ASP A 24 -9.83 -6.49 -26.03
C ASP A 24 -9.57 -6.21 -24.53
N ILE A 25 -9.13 -5.00 -24.16
CA ILE A 25 -8.95 -4.62 -22.75
C ILE A 25 -10.08 -3.67 -22.34
N PRO A 26 -10.93 -4.05 -21.36
CA PRO A 26 -12.01 -3.19 -20.92
C PRO A 26 -11.47 -1.94 -20.20
N GLY A 27 -12.26 -0.88 -20.21
CA GLY A 27 -12.01 0.26 -19.33
C GLY A 27 -12.24 -0.09 -17.86
N SER A 28 -12.09 0.91 -16.99
CA SER A 28 -12.24 0.79 -15.54
C SER A 28 -13.41 1.63 -15.01
N GLU A 29 -14.36 2.03 -15.87
CA GLU A 29 -15.49 2.90 -15.52
C GLU A 29 -16.38 2.32 -14.42
N ASN A 30 -16.46 0.98 -14.33
CA ASN A 30 -17.21 0.28 -13.29
C ASN A 30 -16.52 0.26 -11.92
N CYS A 31 -15.28 0.75 -11.82
CA CYS A 31 -14.52 0.87 -10.58
C CYS A 31 -14.25 2.35 -10.32
N PRO A 32 -15.08 3.05 -9.52
CA PRO A 32 -14.91 4.48 -9.29
C PRO A 32 -13.53 4.83 -8.73
N PHE A 33 -12.89 5.87 -9.29
CA PHE A 33 -11.64 6.43 -8.75
C PHE A 33 -11.75 6.75 -7.26
N THR A 34 -12.94 7.22 -6.85
CA THR A 34 -13.27 7.60 -5.48
C THR A 34 -13.24 6.44 -4.51
N ASP A 35 -13.29 5.18 -4.94
CA ASP A 35 -13.24 4.01 -4.06
C ASP A 35 -11.86 3.77 -3.44
N GLY A 36 -10.81 4.44 -3.95
CA GLY A 36 -9.52 4.49 -3.28
C GLY A 36 -8.67 3.24 -3.42
N TYR A 37 -8.94 2.40 -4.44
CA TYR A 37 -8.11 1.24 -4.76
C TYR A 37 -6.71 1.66 -5.25
N MET A 38 -5.81 0.70 -5.38
CA MET A 38 -4.38 0.92 -5.66
C MET A 38 -4.12 1.70 -6.95
N MET A 39 -5.01 1.64 -7.95
CA MET A 39 -4.92 2.40 -9.20
C MET A 39 -5.58 3.79 -9.12
N SER A 40 -5.95 4.25 -7.92
CA SER A 40 -6.26 5.65 -7.64
C SER A 40 -5.10 6.36 -6.95
N TYR A 41 -5.18 7.68 -6.81
CA TYR A 41 -4.30 8.47 -5.93
C TYR A 41 -4.88 8.69 -4.53
N LEU A 42 -6.09 8.20 -4.26
CA LEU A 42 -6.81 8.45 -3.03
C LEU A 42 -6.48 7.41 -1.97
N ARG A 43 -5.66 7.80 -1.01
CA ARG A 43 -5.33 6.98 0.17
C ARG A 43 -6.26 7.34 1.31
N LYS A 44 -7.48 6.81 1.30
CA LYS A 44 -8.52 7.11 2.30
C LYS A 44 -8.84 5.94 3.24
N ASP A 45 -8.70 4.72 2.78
CA ASP A 45 -9.05 3.51 3.53
C ASP A 45 -8.22 2.30 3.06
N LYS A 46 -8.63 1.12 3.53
CA LYS A 46 -7.99 -0.17 3.28
C LYS A 46 -7.95 -0.61 1.81
N ASN A 47 -8.76 -0.02 0.93
CA ASN A 47 -8.71 -0.32 -0.51
C ASN A 47 -7.38 0.10 -1.15
N THR A 48 -6.66 1.06 -0.57
CA THR A 48 -5.35 1.49 -1.10
C THR A 48 -4.32 0.35 -1.20
N TYR A 49 -4.54 -0.75 -0.47
CA TYR A 49 -3.68 -1.94 -0.45
C TYR A 49 -4.11 -3.02 -1.45
N LYS A 50 -5.13 -2.78 -2.27
CA LYS A 50 -5.70 -3.76 -3.21
C LYS A 50 -5.89 -3.17 -4.60
N PHE A 51 -5.82 -4.04 -5.61
CA PHE A 51 -6.34 -3.72 -6.93
C PHE A 51 -7.86 -3.88 -6.95
N SER A 52 -8.54 -3.04 -7.73
CA SER A 52 -9.97 -3.20 -8.02
C SER A 52 -10.22 -4.40 -8.92
N ASP A 53 -11.48 -4.85 -9.04
CA ASP A 53 -11.83 -5.93 -9.98
C ASP A 53 -11.59 -5.53 -11.44
N CYS A 54 -11.70 -4.24 -11.78
CA CYS A 54 -11.35 -3.72 -13.10
C CYS A 54 -9.85 -3.86 -13.35
N SER A 55 -9.02 -3.42 -12.40
CA SER A 55 -7.56 -3.58 -12.48
C SER A 55 -7.16 -5.05 -12.63
N ILE A 56 -7.75 -5.95 -11.84
CA ILE A 56 -7.47 -7.39 -11.91
C ILE A 56 -7.86 -7.97 -13.28
N THR A 57 -9.00 -7.53 -13.83
CA THR A 57 -9.45 -7.95 -15.16
C THR A 57 -8.51 -7.45 -16.25
N GLN A 58 -8.12 -6.18 -16.21
CA GLN A 58 -7.17 -5.59 -17.16
C GLN A 58 -5.83 -6.33 -17.13
N MET A 59 -5.26 -6.60 -15.95
CA MET A 59 -4.00 -7.38 -15.86
C MET A 59 -4.14 -8.77 -16.47
N ARG A 60 -5.28 -9.43 -16.25
CA ARG A 60 -5.56 -10.77 -16.79
C ARG A 60 -5.62 -10.75 -18.31
N GLU A 61 -6.33 -9.79 -18.90
CA GLU A 61 -6.44 -9.68 -20.35
C GLU A 61 -5.12 -9.24 -20.99
N THR A 62 -4.39 -8.28 -20.38
CA THR A 62 -3.04 -7.90 -20.82
C THR A 62 -2.10 -9.10 -20.85
N ALA A 63 -2.10 -9.94 -19.81
CA ALA A 63 -1.24 -11.12 -19.75
C ALA A 63 -1.53 -12.13 -20.86
N ARG A 64 -2.74 -12.12 -21.46
CA ARG A 64 -3.12 -13.02 -22.57
C ARG A 64 -2.71 -12.48 -23.93
N LEU A 65 -2.31 -11.22 -24.04
CA LEU A 65 -1.87 -10.64 -25.31
C LEU A 65 -0.59 -11.29 -25.81
N GLN A 66 -0.49 -11.49 -27.13
CA GLN A 66 0.72 -12.01 -27.78
C GLN A 66 1.96 -11.13 -27.49
N THR A 67 1.75 -9.82 -27.36
CA THR A 67 2.77 -8.83 -27.02
C THR A 67 3.29 -8.98 -25.59
N ALA A 68 2.54 -9.62 -24.69
CA ALA A 68 2.93 -9.89 -23.30
C ALA A 68 3.63 -11.25 -23.13
N SER A 69 4.05 -11.90 -24.24
CA SER A 69 4.73 -13.20 -24.22
C SER A 69 5.98 -13.25 -23.35
N CYS A 70 6.64 -12.09 -23.12
CA CYS A 70 7.82 -11.99 -22.25
C CYS A 70 7.52 -12.35 -20.78
N LEU A 71 6.28 -12.16 -20.31
CA LEU A 71 5.88 -12.51 -18.92
C LEU A 71 5.96 -14.01 -18.64
N TYR A 72 5.95 -14.84 -19.68
CA TYR A 72 6.04 -16.30 -19.58
C TYR A 72 7.48 -16.81 -19.65
N VAL A 73 8.45 -15.95 -19.95
CA VAL A 73 9.86 -16.31 -20.04
C VAL A 73 10.51 -16.21 -18.68
N LYS A 74 11.08 -17.33 -18.19
CA LYS A 74 11.88 -17.36 -16.97
C LYS A 74 13.33 -16.98 -17.29
N ASN A 75 13.67 -15.69 -17.13
CA ASN A 75 14.98 -15.13 -17.46
C ASN A 75 15.77 -14.63 -16.23
N TYR A 76 15.50 -15.17 -15.03
CA TYR A 76 16.23 -14.76 -13.82
C TYR A 76 17.68 -15.30 -13.83
N VAL A 77 18.64 -14.45 -13.47
CA VAL A 77 20.08 -14.80 -13.40
C VAL A 77 20.41 -15.57 -12.11
N SER A 78 19.61 -15.39 -11.07
CA SER A 78 19.73 -16.10 -9.79
C SER A 78 18.38 -16.16 -9.09
N THR A 79 18.08 -17.29 -8.45
CA THR A 79 16.92 -17.46 -7.58
C THR A 79 17.19 -17.03 -6.14
N THR A 80 18.43 -16.66 -5.82
CA THR A 80 18.86 -16.27 -4.47
C THR A 80 18.42 -14.84 -4.18
N LEU A 81 17.12 -14.63 -4.02
CA LEU A 81 16.60 -13.43 -3.40
C LEU A 81 16.84 -13.51 -1.90
N LYS A 82 17.41 -12.46 -1.32
CA LYS A 82 17.56 -12.34 0.13
C LYS A 82 16.16 -12.35 0.76
N LYS A 83 15.80 -13.46 1.40
CA LYS A 83 14.57 -13.57 2.17
C LYS A 83 14.79 -12.89 3.52
N TYR A 84 13.90 -11.97 3.85
CA TYR A 84 13.88 -11.32 5.17
C TYR A 84 12.79 -11.97 6.01
N ASN A 85 13.14 -12.36 7.25
CA ASN A 85 12.20 -12.96 8.20
C ASN A 85 11.55 -11.93 9.12
N TYR A 86 11.47 -10.68 8.67
CA TYR A 86 10.87 -9.56 9.38
C TYR A 86 10.01 -8.75 8.43
N LEU A 87 9.00 -8.08 8.99
CA LEU A 87 8.20 -7.10 8.26
C LEU A 87 8.89 -5.72 8.31
N PRO A 88 8.70 -4.85 7.30
CA PRO A 88 9.42 -3.58 7.22
C PRO A 88 9.25 -2.69 8.46
N GLY A 89 8.04 -2.67 9.04
CA GLY A 89 7.70 -1.93 10.25
C GLY A 89 8.30 -2.49 11.54
N GLU A 90 8.91 -3.69 11.53
CA GLU A 90 9.70 -4.21 12.65
C GLU A 90 11.12 -3.63 12.68
N MET A 91 11.61 -3.14 11.53
CA MET A 91 12.96 -2.58 11.39
C MET A 91 12.99 -1.05 11.46
N MET A 92 11.82 -0.40 11.57
CA MET A 92 11.71 1.04 11.53
C MET A 92 10.79 1.56 12.63
N THR A 93 11.31 2.50 13.42
CA THR A 93 10.50 3.29 14.33
C THR A 93 9.49 4.16 13.55
N ARG A 94 8.42 4.58 14.22
CA ARG A 94 7.42 5.49 13.64
C ARG A 94 8.04 6.80 13.16
N THR A 95 9.02 7.33 13.90
CA THR A 95 9.78 8.53 13.51
C THR A 95 10.62 8.31 12.25
N GLN A 96 11.32 7.17 12.12
CA GLN A 96 12.05 6.85 10.89
C GLN A 96 11.11 6.72 9.69
N GLN A 97 9.91 6.16 9.88
CA GLN A 97 8.90 6.12 8.82
C GLN A 97 8.45 7.53 8.41
N CYS A 98 8.22 8.46 9.35
CA CYS A 98 7.95 9.86 9.03
C CYS A 98 9.08 10.53 8.24
N GLN A 99 10.34 10.32 8.64
CA GLN A 99 11.51 10.88 7.97
C GLN A 99 11.66 10.36 6.54
N ASN A 100 11.45 9.05 6.35
CA ASN A 100 11.54 8.42 5.03
C ASN A 100 10.38 8.79 4.12
N ALA A 101 9.17 8.96 4.65
CA ALA A 101 7.99 9.34 3.89
C ALA A 101 7.98 10.82 3.48
N PHE A 102 8.58 11.68 4.32
CA PHE A 102 8.60 13.14 4.11
C PHE A 102 10.03 13.70 4.17
N PRO A 103 10.93 13.28 3.27
CA PRO A 103 12.35 13.64 3.35
C PRO A 103 12.62 15.14 3.14
N SER A 104 11.70 15.86 2.49
CA SER A 104 11.78 17.31 2.32
C SER A 104 11.44 18.10 3.59
N ILE A 105 10.84 17.45 4.60
CA ILE A 105 10.49 18.09 5.88
C ILE A 105 11.59 17.81 6.89
N LYS A 106 12.44 18.81 7.14
CA LYS A 106 13.50 18.72 8.14
C LYS A 106 12.92 18.40 9.53
N ASN A 107 13.53 17.45 10.23
CA ASN A 107 13.11 17.00 11.57
C ASN A 107 11.67 16.47 11.64
N ALA A 108 11.13 15.92 10.55
CA ALA A 108 9.88 15.20 10.59
C ALA A 108 9.94 14.05 11.61
N HIS A 109 8.94 13.94 12.47
CA HIS A 109 8.83 12.90 13.47
C HIS A 109 7.37 12.56 13.77
N TYR A 110 7.17 11.41 14.42
CA TYR A 110 5.86 10.97 14.87
C TYR A 110 5.37 11.82 16.03
N ILE A 111 4.15 12.36 15.92
CA ILE A 111 3.53 13.18 16.96
C ILE A 111 2.68 12.28 17.87
N GLU A 112 3.28 11.84 18.98
CA GLU A 112 2.72 10.81 19.88
C GLU A 112 1.33 11.14 20.42
N LYS A 113 1.01 12.42 20.64
CA LYS A 113 -0.26 12.86 21.23
C LYS A 113 -1.50 12.38 20.45
N TYR A 114 -1.36 12.07 19.16
CA TYR A 114 -2.46 11.59 18.32
C TYR A 114 -2.59 10.06 18.30
N GLY A 115 -1.58 9.34 18.78
CA GLY A 115 -1.57 7.89 18.76
C GLY A 115 -1.48 7.29 17.35
N VAL A 116 -1.63 5.96 17.29
CA VAL A 116 -1.84 5.21 16.05
C VAL A 116 -3.34 5.00 15.87
N GLN A 117 -3.89 5.39 14.72
CA GLN A 117 -5.30 5.25 14.39
C GLN A 117 -5.42 4.51 13.05
N ASP A 118 -6.06 3.34 13.02
CA ASP A 118 -6.21 2.53 11.80
C ASP A 118 -4.91 2.37 11.00
N CYS A 119 -3.83 2.06 11.73
CA CYS A 119 -2.50 1.93 11.17
C CYS A 119 -1.99 3.16 10.42
N SER A 120 -2.47 4.33 10.82
CA SER A 120 -1.94 5.62 10.42
C SER A 120 -1.45 6.41 11.64
N ILE A 121 -0.54 7.34 11.39
CA ILE A 121 -0.01 8.28 12.38
C ILE A 121 0.03 9.70 11.81
N ARG A 122 0.25 10.66 12.69
CA ARG A 122 0.53 12.05 12.33
C ARG A 122 2.04 12.32 12.42
N CYS A 123 2.60 12.81 11.33
CA CYS A 123 3.97 13.28 11.22
C CYS A 123 4.01 14.81 11.18
N GLY A 124 4.96 15.41 11.90
CA GLY A 124 5.16 16.85 11.96
C GLY A 124 6.56 17.22 12.43
N THR A 125 6.82 18.52 12.59
CA THR A 125 8.08 19.07 13.11
C THR A 125 7.94 19.58 14.54
N SER A 126 6.71 19.72 15.04
CA SER A 126 6.43 20.10 16.43
C SER A 126 5.05 19.59 16.86
N SER A 127 4.92 19.25 18.15
CA SER A 127 3.64 18.89 18.76
C SER A 127 2.66 20.07 18.87
N LYS A 128 3.11 21.32 18.64
CA LYS A 128 2.28 22.53 18.67
C LYS A 128 1.47 22.77 17.39
N GLN A 129 1.77 22.06 16.30
CA GLN A 129 1.08 22.22 15.03
C GLN A 129 -0.41 21.81 15.13
N THR A 130 -1.25 22.52 14.38
CA THR A 130 -2.66 22.17 14.21
C THR A 130 -2.81 20.86 13.45
N TYR A 131 -3.96 20.21 13.59
CA TYR A 131 -4.20 18.90 12.95
C TYR A 131 -4.09 18.94 11.42
N SER A 132 -4.52 20.04 10.80
CA SER A 132 -4.46 20.27 9.35
C SER A 132 -3.04 20.45 8.82
N GLU A 133 -2.11 20.90 9.65
CA GLU A 133 -0.70 21.08 9.27
C GLU A 133 0.11 19.77 9.29
N LEU A 134 -0.44 18.72 9.91
CA LEU A 134 0.24 17.45 10.09
C LEU A 134 0.01 16.52 8.91
N LYS A 135 1.07 15.84 8.49
CA LYS A 135 1.00 14.83 7.43
C LYS A 135 0.49 13.51 7.99
N VAL A 136 -0.48 12.91 7.31
CA VAL A 136 -0.91 11.53 7.58
C VAL A 136 0.10 10.58 6.96
N LEU A 137 0.56 9.61 7.74
CA LEU A 137 1.35 8.50 7.26
C LEU A 137 0.68 7.18 7.61
N TYR A 138 0.44 6.36 6.60
CA TYR A 138 0.09 4.95 6.78
C TYR A 138 1.35 4.16 7.14
N LEU A 139 1.25 3.37 8.21
CA LEU A 139 2.36 2.61 8.77
C LEU A 139 2.66 1.37 7.95
N SER A 140 3.94 1.05 7.88
CA SER A 140 4.43 -0.20 7.29
C SER A 140 3.97 -1.42 8.09
N ASP A 141 3.79 -2.53 7.38
CA ASP A 141 3.47 -3.82 7.98
C ASP A 141 4.50 -4.20 9.06
N GLY A 142 4.01 -4.71 10.19
CA GLY A 142 4.82 -5.07 11.35
C GLY A 142 4.95 -3.97 12.40
N THR A 143 4.59 -2.72 12.10
CA THR A 143 4.60 -1.65 13.12
C THR A 143 3.53 -1.89 14.18
N GLU A 144 3.90 -1.77 15.45
CA GLU A 144 2.96 -1.94 16.56
C GLU A 144 1.85 -0.87 16.52
N CYS A 145 0.59 -1.29 16.58
CA CYS A 145 -0.57 -0.41 16.54
C CYS A 145 -1.34 -0.34 17.86
N LYS A 146 -1.24 -1.37 18.70
CA LYS A 146 -1.74 -1.35 20.08
C LYS A 146 -0.71 -1.99 21.00
N SER A 147 -0.36 -1.25 22.06
CA SER A 147 0.41 -1.75 23.18
C SER A 147 -0.41 -1.61 24.46
N ARG A 148 -0.76 -2.72 25.11
CA ARG A 148 -1.24 -2.71 26.49
C ARG A 148 -0.26 -3.55 27.30
N LYS A 149 0.29 -3.00 28.39
CA LYS A 149 1.16 -3.73 29.34
C LYS A 149 0.49 -5.07 29.69
N GLY A 150 1.16 -6.18 29.42
CA GLY A 150 0.68 -7.54 29.72
C GLY A 150 -0.28 -8.18 28.70
N SER A 151 -0.52 -7.57 27.53
CA SER A 151 -1.46 -8.10 26.52
C SER A 151 -0.78 -8.53 25.21
N LYS A 152 -1.53 -9.27 24.37
CA LYS A 152 -1.12 -9.72 23.04
C LYS A 152 -0.67 -8.52 22.20
N LYS A 153 0.50 -8.59 21.55
CA LYS A 153 1.00 -7.54 20.65
C LYS A 153 0.11 -7.45 19.40
N TYR A 154 -0.19 -6.23 18.94
CA TYR A 154 -0.91 -5.98 17.68
C TYR A 154 -0.04 -5.17 16.73
N ASN A 155 0.03 -5.60 15.48
CA ASN A 155 0.81 -4.98 14.44
C ASN A 155 -0.10 -4.56 13.27
N CYS A 156 0.33 -3.55 12.55
CA CYS A 156 -0.23 -3.19 11.26
C CYS A 156 0.08 -4.26 10.22
N ILE A 157 -0.93 -4.68 9.48
CA ILE A 157 -0.82 -5.58 8.34
C ILE A 157 -1.86 -5.13 7.31
N ASN A 158 -1.41 -4.74 6.11
CA ASN A 158 -2.25 -4.20 5.04
C ASN A 158 -3.21 -3.09 5.55
N GLY A 159 -2.72 -2.21 6.41
CA GLY A 159 -3.50 -1.11 7.01
C GLY A 159 -4.45 -1.53 8.14
N LEU A 160 -4.49 -2.79 8.54
CA LEU A 160 -5.32 -3.28 9.65
C LEU A 160 -4.50 -3.50 10.92
N CYS A 161 -5.03 -3.08 12.06
CA CYS A 161 -4.42 -3.34 13.36
C CYS A 161 -4.77 -4.75 13.86
N MET A 162 -3.91 -5.72 13.58
CA MET A 162 -4.17 -7.14 13.80
C MET A 162 -3.32 -7.72 14.93
N LYS A 163 -3.85 -8.73 15.63
CA LYS A 163 -3.08 -9.47 16.64
C LYS A 163 -1.87 -10.12 15.95
N LYS A 164 -0.66 -9.97 16.51
CA LYS A 164 0.56 -10.57 15.97
C LYS A 164 0.42 -12.10 15.87
N ARG A 165 0.66 -12.64 14.66
CA ARG A 165 0.61 -14.07 14.33
C ARG A 165 1.80 -14.43 13.43
N LYS A 166 2.10 -15.73 13.27
CA LYS A 166 3.12 -16.22 12.32
C LYS A 166 2.67 -16.05 10.86
N SER A 167 1.37 -16.17 10.62
CA SER A 167 0.72 -15.93 9.33
C SER A 167 -0.66 -15.32 9.59
N TYR A 168 -1.11 -14.48 8.68
CA TYR A 168 -2.41 -13.84 8.73
C TYR A 168 -3.39 -14.42 7.71
N GLY A 169 -2.91 -15.11 6.67
CA GLY A 169 -3.77 -15.67 5.63
C GLY A 169 -4.68 -14.61 4.99
N TYR A 170 -5.90 -15.01 4.65
CA TYR A 170 -6.92 -14.11 4.10
C TYR A 170 -7.45 -13.09 5.13
N ASP A 171 -7.24 -13.28 6.43
CA ASP A 171 -7.66 -12.30 7.46
C ASP A 171 -6.94 -10.96 7.30
N ALA A 172 -5.77 -10.95 6.66
CA ALA A 172 -4.98 -9.75 6.36
C ALA A 172 -5.32 -9.12 5.00
N VAL A 173 -6.23 -9.71 4.22
CA VAL A 173 -6.76 -9.06 3.03
C VAL A 173 -7.99 -8.29 3.50
N PRO A 174 -7.99 -6.95 3.45
CA PRO A 174 -9.06 -6.17 4.04
C PRO A 174 -10.43 -6.39 3.38
#